data_AF-A0A8S3BLX9-F1
#
_entry.id   AF-A0A8S3BLX9-F1
#
_cell.length_a   1.000
_cell.length_b   1.000
_cell.length_c   1.000
_cell.angle_alpha   90.00
_cell.angle_beta   90.00
_cell.angle_gamma   90.00
#
_symmetry.space_group_name_H-M   'P 1'
#
loop_
_entity.id
_entity.type
_entity.pdbx_description
1 polymer ?
#
loop_
_entity_poly.entity_id
_entity_poly.type
_entity_poly.pdbx_seq_one_letter_code
_entity_poly.pdbx_strand_id
1 'polypeptide(L)'
;NHDVFLLNISQDRVLISGNITLLHDLFPEIQEEQQQQQQQTTPIHAHVERNQFIRFTLNAFIHLTQLEIFQRLFDSQFIIVASTCGTSMDTMTQFSEYIFSRSKSNHVSSI
;
A
#
# COMPACT_ATOMS: atom_id res chain seq x y z
N ASN A 1 11.62 -9.38 11.95
CA ASN A 1 10.21 -8.98 11.79
C ASN A 1 10.15 -7.55 11.28
N HIS A 2 10.05 -7.38 9.96
CA HIS A 2 9.91 -6.07 9.33
C HIS A 2 8.61 -6.06 8.53
N ASP A 3 7.85 -4.98 8.67
CA ASP A 3 6.78 -4.67 7.74
C ASP A 3 7.38 -3.97 6.53
N VAL A 4 6.88 -4.30 5.34
CA VAL A 4 7.34 -3.73 4.08
C VAL A 4 6.14 -3.48 3.16
N PHE A 5 6.12 -2.32 2.52
CA PHE A 5 5.25 -2.00 1.40
C PHE A 5 6.03 -1.48 0.22
N LEU A 6 5.51 -1.75 -0.98
CA LEU A 6 5.87 -1.03 -2.18
C LEU A 6 4.69 -0.18 -2.62
N LEU A 7 4.94 1.11 -2.83
CA LEU A 7 3.97 2.07 -3.37
C LEU A 7 4.45 2.51 -4.75
N ASN A 8 3.61 2.34 -5.77
CA ASN A 8 3.83 2.82 -7.12
C ASN A 8 2.79 3.90 -7.41
N ILE A 9 3.24 5.07 -7.84
CA ILE A 9 2.40 6.23 -8.14
C ILE A 9 2.60 6.59 -9.61
N SER A 10 1.49 6.67 -10.35
CA SER A 10 1.41 7.26 -11.68
C SER A 10 0.39 8.41 -11.67
N GLN A 11 0.14 9.00 -12.85
CA GLN A 11 -0.74 10.15 -13.00
C GLN A 11 -2.17 9.92 -12.45
N ASP A 12 -2.72 8.72 -12.65
CA ASP A 12 -4.11 8.36 -12.34
C ASP A 12 -4.24 7.25 -11.28
N ARG A 13 -3.13 6.62 -10.88
CA ARG A 13 -3.15 5.42 -10.04
C ARG A 13 -2.16 5.50 -8.91
N VAL A 14 -2.61 5.01 -7.76
CA VAL A 14 -1.77 4.67 -6.62
C VAL A 14 -1.90 3.17 -6.41
N LEU A 15 -0.83 2.44 -6.71
CA LEU A 15 -0.78 1.00 -6.56
C LEU A 15 0.05 0.64 -5.34
N ILE A 16 -0.43 -0.28 -4.52
CA ILE A 16 0.29 -0.80 -3.36
C ILE A 16 0.55 -2.29 -3.52
N SER A 17 1.65 -2.79 -2.97
CA SER A 17 1.98 -4.21 -2.88
C SER A 17 2.52 -4.52 -1.50
N GLY A 18 2.14 -5.65 -0.91
CA GLY A 18 2.57 -6.04 0.42
C GLY A 18 1.66 -7.07 1.08
N ASN A 19 1.64 -7.06 2.42
CA ASN A 19 0.84 -7.98 3.21
C ASN A 19 -0.61 -7.47 3.39
N ILE A 20 -1.61 -8.33 3.17
CA ILE A 20 -3.03 -7.98 3.24
C ILE A 20 -3.49 -7.56 4.64
N THR A 21 -3.01 -8.22 5.69
CA THR A 21 -3.35 -7.86 7.07
C THR A 21 -2.85 -6.45 7.37
N LEU A 22 -1.61 -6.16 6.98
CA LEU A 22 -1.01 -4.85 7.15
C LEU A 22 -1.71 -3.76 6.31
N LEU A 23 -2.19 -4.10 5.11
CA LEU A 23 -2.99 -3.17 4.28
C LEU A 23 -4.26 -2.77 5.02
N HIS A 24 -4.98 -3.73 5.57
CA HIS A 24 -6.21 -3.48 6.32
C HIS A 24 -5.96 -2.74 7.64
N ASP A 25 -4.83 -3.00 8.32
CA ASP A 25 -4.47 -2.28 9.54
C ASP A 25 -4.21 -0.79 9.27
N LEU A 26 -3.61 -0.45 8.11
CA LEU A 26 -3.30 0.94 7.73
C LEU A 26 -4.44 1.65 7.00
N PHE A 27 -5.25 0.89 6.27
CA PHE A 27 -6.35 1.42 5.45
C PHE A 27 -7.62 0.62 5.74
N PRO A 28 -8.19 0.77 6.96
CA PRO A 28 -9.38 0.04 7.37
C PRO A 28 -10.58 0.33 6.46
N GLU A 29 -10.61 1.51 5.81
CA GLU A 29 -11.65 1.93 4.87
C GLU A 29 -11.81 0.91 3.71
N ILE A 30 -10.71 0.24 3.33
CA ILE A 30 -10.73 -0.79 2.29
C ILE A 30 -11.59 -1.98 2.70
N GLN A 31 -11.58 -2.38 3.98
CA GLN A 31 -12.42 -3.50 4.44
C GLN A 31 -13.90 -3.15 4.36
N GLU A 32 -14.26 -1.92 4.71
CA GLU A 32 -15.63 -1.44 4.66
C GLU A 32 -16.12 -1.37 3.21
N GLU A 33 -15.31 -0.81 2.31
CA GLU A 33 -15.65 -0.73 0.89
C GLU A 33 -15.76 -2.11 0.23
N GLN A 34 -14.87 -3.04 0.54
CA GLN A 34 -14.94 -4.41 0.02
C GLN A 34 -16.21 -5.13 0.46
N GLN A 35 -16.66 -4.91 1.70
CA GLN A 35 -17.90 -5.48 2.20
C GLN A 35 -19.13 -4.87 1.51
N GLN A 36 -19.08 -3.59 1.16
CA GLN A 36 -20.17 -2.90 0.44
C GLN A 36 -20.21 -3.27 -1.05
N GLN A 37 -19.05 -3.53 -1.66
CA GLN A 37 -18.89 -3.78 -3.11
C GLN A 37 -18.95 -5.27 -3.51
N GLN A 38 -19.52 -6.14 -2.67
CA GLN A 38 -19.59 -7.62 -2.81
C GLN A 38 -20.15 -8.18 -4.14
N GLN A 39 -20.44 -7.37 -5.16
CA GLN A 39 -20.92 -7.81 -6.47
C GLN A 39 -20.03 -7.42 -7.66
N GLN A 40 -19.02 -6.54 -7.54
CA GLN A 40 -18.36 -5.99 -8.76
C GLN A 40 -16.85 -5.78 -8.73
N THR A 41 -16.14 -5.85 -7.59
CA THR A 41 -14.71 -5.51 -7.58
C THR A 41 -13.76 -6.71 -7.64
N THR A 42 -12.68 -6.50 -8.40
CA THR A 42 -11.58 -7.44 -8.62
C THR A 42 -11.08 -7.89 -7.25
N PRO A 43 -11.17 -9.19 -6.90
CA PRO A 43 -10.65 -9.66 -5.63
C PRO A 43 -9.19 -9.23 -5.55
N ILE A 44 -8.75 -8.75 -4.38
CA ILE A 44 -7.32 -8.73 -4.10
C ILE A 44 -6.87 -10.16 -4.41
N HIS A 45 -6.14 -10.36 -5.52
CA HIS A 45 -5.59 -11.64 -5.89
C HIS A 45 -4.43 -11.93 -4.94
N ALA A 46 -4.76 -12.03 -3.66
CA ALA A 46 -3.86 -12.41 -2.61
C ALA A 46 -3.59 -13.89 -2.84
N HIS A 47 -2.32 -14.26 -2.93
CA HIS A 47 -1.97 -15.65 -2.79
C HIS A 47 -2.30 -16.04 -1.35
N VAL A 48 -3.42 -16.75 -1.17
CA VAL A 48 -4.02 -17.07 0.14
C VAL A 48 -3.02 -17.72 1.09
N GLU A 49 -2.04 -18.46 0.55
CA GLU A 49 -0.99 -19.12 1.35
C GLU A 49 0.08 -18.16 1.91
N ARG A 50 0.18 -16.93 1.39
CA ARG A 50 1.24 -15.96 1.78
C ARG A 50 0.71 -14.65 2.33
N ASN A 51 -0.60 -14.40 2.32
CA ASN A 51 -1.19 -13.11 2.66
C ASN A 51 -0.53 -11.93 1.92
N GLN A 52 0.02 -12.15 0.72
CA GLN A 52 0.68 -11.11 -0.08
C GLN A 52 -0.18 -10.75 -1.29
N PHE A 53 -0.17 -9.48 -1.68
CA PHE A 53 -0.79 -8.97 -2.89
C PHE A 53 0.17 -8.07 -3.67
N ILE A 54 -0.08 -7.95 -4.97
CA ILE A 54 0.76 -7.19 -5.90
C ILE A 54 -0.13 -6.20 -6.66
N ARG A 55 0.29 -4.93 -6.67
CA ARG A 55 -0.32 -3.83 -7.45
C ARG A 55 -1.83 -3.67 -7.23
N PHE A 56 -2.27 -3.73 -5.98
CA PHE A 56 -3.63 -3.36 -5.60
C PHE A 56 -3.86 -1.86 -5.84
N THR A 57 -4.94 -1.50 -6.54
CA THR A 57 -5.26 -0.11 -6.85
C THR A 57 -5.87 0.59 -5.64
N LEU A 58 -5.02 1.23 -4.85
CA LEU A 58 -5.40 1.85 -3.58
C LEU A 58 -6.44 2.96 -3.76
N ASN A 59 -6.21 3.87 -4.71
CA ASN A 59 -7.09 5.01 -4.96
C ASN A 59 -8.44 4.66 -5.63
N ALA A 60 -8.70 3.38 -5.91
CA ALA A 60 -10.04 2.91 -6.27
C ALA A 60 -10.92 2.62 -5.04
N PHE A 61 -10.31 2.54 -3.85
CA PHE A 61 -10.98 2.17 -2.60
C PHE A 61 -10.83 3.18 -1.46
N ILE A 62 -9.98 4.20 -1.64
CA ILE A 62 -9.80 5.26 -0.64
C ILE A 62 -9.73 6.61 -1.33
N HIS A 63 -10.31 7.61 -0.68
CA HIS A 63 -10.30 9.00 -1.14
C HIS A 63 -9.18 9.81 -0.47
N LEU A 64 -7.94 9.33 -0.59
CA LEU A 64 -6.75 10.03 -0.09
C LEU A 64 -5.86 10.49 -1.24
N THR A 65 -5.29 11.68 -1.09
CA THR A 65 -4.21 12.19 -1.93
C THR A 65 -2.91 11.42 -1.68
N GLN A 66 -1.96 11.54 -2.61
CA GLN A 66 -0.64 10.93 -2.47
C GLN A 66 0.08 11.39 -1.20
N LEU A 67 -0.02 12.68 -0.84
CA LEU A 67 0.60 13.21 0.37
C LEU A 67 -0.05 12.66 1.65
N GLU A 68 -1.37 12.50 1.68
CA GLU A 68 -2.07 11.90 2.83
C GLU A 68 -1.70 10.43 3.02
N ILE A 69 -1.49 9.69 1.92
CA ILE A 69 -1.00 8.30 1.97
C ILE A 69 0.41 8.26 2.58
N PHE A 70 1.31 9.14 2.15
CA PHE A 70 2.66 9.24 2.72
C PHE A 70 2.61 9.60 4.20
N GLN A 71 1.83 10.61 4.57
CA GLN A 71 1.66 11.03 5.96
C GLN A 71 1.20 9.87 6.83
N ARG A 72 0.18 9.12 6.38
CA ARG A 72 -0.33 7.96 7.12
C ARG A 72 0.73 6.86 7.32
N LEU A 73 1.54 6.60 6.29
CA LEU A 73 2.66 5.65 6.40
C LEU A 73 3.72 6.15 7.39
N PHE A 74 4.06 7.43 7.38
CA PHE A 74 5.02 8.02 8.30
C PHE A 74 4.51 8.06 9.75
N ASP A 75 3.24 8.41 9.96
CA ASP A 75 2.58 8.38 11.28
C ASP A 75 2.56 6.95 11.84
N SER A 76 2.50 5.97 10.94
CA SER A 76 2.62 4.56 11.27
C SER A 76 4.08 4.08 11.40
N GLN A 77 5.05 4.98 11.51
CA GLN A 77 6.48 4.70 11.70
C GLN A 77 7.17 3.96 10.53
N PHE A 78 6.59 4.00 9.32
CA PHE A 78 7.33 3.57 8.14
C PHE A 78 8.37 4.62 7.74
N ILE A 79 9.48 4.14 7.20
CA ILE A 79 10.50 4.96 6.54
C ILE A 79 10.64 4.54 5.09
N ILE A 80 11.01 5.46 4.21
CA ILE A 80 11.38 5.13 2.83
C ILE A 80 12.81 4.58 2.86
N VAL A 81 13.00 3.35 2.39
CA VAL A 81 14.31 2.69 2.33
C VAL A 81 14.91 2.70 0.92
N ALA A 82 14.07 2.89 -0.09
CA ALA A 82 14.51 3.05 -1.47
C ALA A 82 13.43 3.80 -2.27
N SER A 83 13.85 4.50 -3.33
CA SER A 83 12.95 5.08 -4.31
C SER A 83 13.55 5.01 -5.71
N THR A 84 12.67 4.96 -6.70
CA THR A 84 13.03 5.08 -8.11
C THR A 84 11.92 5.80 -8.86
N CYS A 85 12.23 6.35 -10.02
CA CYS A 85 11.24 6.92 -10.92
C CYS A 85 11.60 6.58 -12.35
N GLY A 86 10.61 6.64 -13.23
CA GLY A 86 10.79 6.29 -14.62
C GLY A 86 9.65 6.75 -15.50
N THR A 87 9.77 6.40 -16.77
CA THR A 87 8.71 6.57 -17.76
C THR A 87 8.55 5.24 -18.47
N SER A 88 7.32 4.70 -18.47
CA SER A 88 6.99 3.51 -19.25
C SER A 88 7.17 3.86 -20.73
N MET A 89 8.02 3.10 -21.44
CA MET A 89 8.35 3.41 -22.84
C MET A 89 7.17 3.14 -23.79
N ASP A 90 6.27 2.25 -23.40
CA ASP A 90 5.08 1.85 -24.14
C ASP A 90 3.95 2.87 -23.99
N THR A 91 3.67 3.33 -22.77
CA THR A 91 2.55 4.27 -22.52
C THR A 91 2.97 5.72 -22.41
N MET A 92 4.29 6.00 -22.38
CA MET A 92 4.87 7.31 -22.05
C MET A 92 4.41 7.85 -20.67
N THR A 93 3.92 6.96 -19.79
CA THR A 93 3.43 7.33 -18.46
C THR A 93 4.58 7.43 -17.48
N GLN A 94 4.69 8.55 -16.78
CA GLN A 94 5.63 8.72 -15.68
C GLN A 94 5.14 8.00 -14.42
N PHE A 95 6.07 7.41 -13.70
CA PHE A 95 5.80 6.79 -12.42
C PHE A 95 6.93 7.01 -11.42
N SER A 96 6.59 6.92 -10.14
CA SER A 96 7.52 6.84 -9.02
C SER A 96 7.20 5.62 -8.17
N GLU A 97 8.25 4.97 -7.66
CA GLU A 97 8.14 3.81 -6.78
C GLU A 97 8.90 4.06 -5.48
N TYR A 98 8.31 3.64 -4.38
CA TYR A 98 8.85 3.81 -3.04
C TYR A 98 8.73 2.50 -2.28
N ILE A 99 9.83 2.08 -1.65
CA ILE A 99 9.82 0.96 -0.71
C ILE A 99 9.77 1.55 0.69
N PHE A 100 8.69 1.25 1.41
CA PHE A 100 8.51 1.62 2.80
C PHE A 100 8.83 0.42 3.70
N SER A 101 9.52 0.65 4.80
CA SER A 101 9.74 -0.38 5.82
C SER A 101 9.56 0.16 7.24
N ARG A 102 9.09 -0.70 8.13
CA ARG A 102 9.05 -0.46 9.57
C ARG A 102 9.59 -1.67 10.31
N SER A 103 10.47 -1.44 11.29
CA SER A 103 10.92 -2.49 12.21
C SER A 103 9.84 -2.74 13.25
N LYS A 104 9.41 -4.00 13.42
CA LYS A 104 8.67 -4.42 14.61
C LYS A 104 9.67 -4.70 15.73
N SER A 105 10.47 -3.71 16.12
CA SER A 105 11.18 -3.85 17.40
C SER A 105 10.11 -3.94 18.47
N ASN A 106 10.03 -5.11 19.13
CA ASN A 106 9.09 -5.38 20.21
C ASN A 106 8.97 -4.13 21.07
N HIS A 107 7.75 -3.62 21.21
CA HIS A 107 7.39 -2.63 22.20
C HIS A 107 7.81 -3.24 23.55
N VAL A 108 9.02 -2.93 24.03
CA VAL A 108 9.36 -3.15 25.42
C VAL A 108 8.50 -2.11 26.11
N SER A 109 7.42 -2.59 26.75
CA SER A 109 6.63 -1.79 27.66
C SER A 109 7.59 -1.10 28.61
N SER A 110 7.71 0.22 28.51
CA SER A 110 8.34 1.00 29.56
C SER A 110 7.53 0.75 30.83
N ILE A 111 8.22 0.19 31.83
CA ILE A 111 7.74 -0.14 33.17
C ILE A 111 7.32 1.14 33.90
#